data_AF-A0A943L904-F1
#
_entry.id   AF-A0A943L904-F1
#
_cell.length_a   1.000
_cell.length_b   1.000
_cell.length_c   1.000
_cell.angle_alpha   90.00
_cell.angle_beta   90.00
_cell.angle_gamma   90.00
#
_symmetry.space_group_name_H-M   'P 1'
#
loop_
_entity.id
_entity.type
_entity.pdbx_description
1 polymer ?
#
loop_
_entity_poly.entity_id
_entity_poly.type
_entity_poly.pdbx_seq_one_letter_code
_entity_poly.pdbx_strand_id
1 'polypeptide(L)'
;MIKDRVLKFFKSLYGAIIIIVLWYLLSLGIGTNMVPTPRSTLLELIRLIQNDFMYHILYSLYRILGAIFVSLIIGIPLGILIGRSVLFDKIISPIVYLLYPIPK
;
A
#
# COMPACT_ATOMS: atom_id res chain seq x y z
N MET A 1 29.58 -5.89 -21.80
CA MET A 1 28.99 -4.89 -20.87
C MET A 1 27.85 -4.06 -21.48
N ILE A 2 28.04 -3.32 -22.58
CA ILE A 2 26.94 -2.53 -23.22
C ILE A 2 25.90 -3.45 -23.89
N LYS A 3 26.36 -4.47 -24.64
CA LYS A 3 25.51 -5.44 -25.36
C LYS A 3 24.56 -6.20 -24.40
N ASP A 4 25.02 -6.53 -23.20
CA ASP A 4 24.25 -7.25 -22.19
C ASP A 4 23.12 -6.39 -21.60
N ARG A 5 23.39 -5.09 -21.39
CA ARG A 5 22.38 -4.12 -20.92
C ARG A 5 21.30 -3.90 -21.97
N VAL A 6 21.69 -3.81 -23.24
CA VAL A 6 20.78 -3.67 -24.39
C VAL A 6 19.90 -4.92 -24.53
N LEU A 7 20.49 -6.12 -24.51
CA LEU A 7 19.73 -7.37 -24.55
C LEU A 7 18.76 -7.51 -23.37
N LYS A 8 19.16 -7.11 -22.16
CA LYS A 8 18.28 -7.12 -20.99
C LYS A 8 17.10 -6.17 -21.16
N PHE A 9 17.34 -4.98 -21.70
CA PHE A 9 16.27 -4.01 -21.99
C PHE A 9 15.27 -4.55 -23.03
N PHE A 10 15.74 -5.13 -24.13
CA PHE A 10 14.86 -5.74 -25.14
C PHE A 10 14.02 -6.89 -24.57
N LYS A 11 14.61 -7.73 -23.70
CA LYS A 11 13.86 -8.80 -23.02
C LYS A 11 12.77 -8.26 -22.11
N SER A 12 13.07 -7.21 -21.33
CA SER A 12 12.08 -6.56 -20.48
C SER A 12 10.95 -5.92 -21.29
N LEU A 13 11.28 -5.26 -22.40
CA LEU A 13 10.29 -4.64 -23.28
C LEU A 13 9.38 -5.69 -23.93
N TYR A 14 9.96 -6.80 -24.40
CA TYR A 14 9.22 -7.94 -24.94
C TYR A 14 8.24 -8.52 -23.90
N GLY A 15 8.69 -8.71 -22.66
CA GLY A 15 7.83 -9.16 -21.56
C GLY A 15 6.69 -8.18 -21.27
N ALA A 16 6.97 -6.88 -21.23
CA ALA A 16 5.95 -5.86 -21.01
C ALA A 16 4.89 -5.85 -22.14
N ILE A 17 5.31 -5.98 -23.40
CA ILE A 17 4.40 -6.06 -24.55
C ILE A 17 3.49 -7.29 -24.43
N ILE A 18 4.03 -8.46 -24.09
CA ILE A 18 3.23 -9.68 -23.90
C ILE A 18 2.16 -9.45 -22.83
N ILE A 19 2.53 -8.84 -21.70
CA ILE A 19 1.58 -8.58 -20.60
C ILE A 19 0.46 -7.64 -21.06
N ILE A 20 0.79 -6.56 -21.79
CA ILE A 20 -0.21 -5.61 -22.31
C ILE A 20 -1.15 -6.30 -23.30
N VAL A 21 -0.61 -7.14 -24.19
CA VAL A 21 -1.41 -7.90 -25.16
C VAL A 21 -2.33 -8.88 -24.44
N LEU A 22 -1.82 -9.67 -23.48
CA LEU A 22 -2.62 -10.61 -22.71
C LEU A 22 -3.72 -9.88 -21.92
N TRP A 23 -3.41 -8.75 -21.29
CA TRP A 23 -4.40 -7.93 -20.59
C TRP A 23 -5.47 -7.42 -21.56
N TYR A 24 -5.09 -6.91 -22.73
CA TYR A 24 -6.05 -6.47 -23.74
C TYR A 24 -6.96 -7.61 -24.20
N LEU A 25 -6.40 -8.80 -24.47
CA LEU A 25 -7.18 -9.99 -24.85
C LEU A 25 -8.14 -10.43 -23.73
N LEU A 26 -7.70 -10.39 -22.47
CA LEU A 26 -8.56 -10.69 -21.31
C LEU A 26 -9.70 -9.68 -21.17
N SER A 27 -9.43 -8.40 -21.41
CA SER A 27 -10.44 -7.34 -21.42
C SER A 27 -11.54 -7.62 -22.46
N LEU A 28 -11.17 -8.14 -23.63
CA LEU A 28 -12.12 -8.55 -24.65
C LEU A 28 -12.89 -9.83 -24.25
N GLY A 29 -12.23 -10.80 -23.63
CA GLY A 29 -12.82 -12.09 -23.27
C GLY A 29 -13.78 -12.05 -22.07
N ILE A 30 -13.46 -11.25 -21.04
CA ILE A 30 -14.25 -11.15 -19.80
C ILE A 30 -15.20 -9.93 -19.84
N GLY A 31 -15.00 -9.03 -20.80
CA GLY A 31 -15.78 -7.82 -20.99
C GLY A 31 -15.14 -6.59 -20.33
N THR A 32 -15.23 -5.46 -21.01
CA THR A 32 -14.60 -4.19 -20.62
C THR A 32 -15.16 -3.59 -19.33
N ASN A 33 -16.32 -4.06 -18.88
CA ASN A 33 -16.93 -3.64 -17.61
C ASN A 33 -16.24 -4.26 -16.38
N MET A 34 -15.65 -5.44 -16.53
CA MET A 34 -15.02 -6.17 -15.44
C MET A 34 -13.50 -6.01 -15.47
N VAL A 35 -12.92 -6.04 -16.68
CA VAL A 35 -11.51 -5.72 -16.90
C VAL A 35 -11.41 -4.64 -17.98
N PRO A 36 -11.18 -3.36 -17.62
CA PRO A 36 -11.00 -2.30 -18.60
C PRO A 36 -9.74 -2.52 -19.44
N THR A 37 -9.75 -1.98 -20.66
CA THR A 37 -8.59 -2.03 -21.55
C THR A 37 -7.40 -1.25 -20.95
N PRO A 38 -6.14 -1.61 -21.27
CA PRO A 38 -4.97 -0.86 -20.82
C PRO A 38 -5.06 0.64 -21.16
N ARG A 39 -5.61 0.97 -22.34
CA ARG A 39 -5.84 2.35 -22.77
C ARG A 39 -6.83 3.09 -21.88
N SER A 40 -8.00 2.50 -21.62
CA SER A 40 -9.01 3.12 -20.75
C SER A 40 -8.51 3.29 -19.33
N THR A 41 -7.75 2.31 -18.80
CA THR A 41 -7.13 2.41 -17.48
C THR A 41 -6.12 3.54 -17.41
N LEU A 42 -5.29 3.72 -18.44
CA LEU A 42 -4.31 4.80 -18.48
C LEU A 42 -4.98 6.18 -18.56
N LEU A 43 -6.03 6.31 -19.38
CA LEU A 43 -6.79 7.56 -19.48
C LEU A 43 -7.49 7.90 -18.16
N GLU A 44 -8.11 6.91 -17.51
CA GLU A 44 -8.76 7.14 -16.22
C GLU A 44 -7.74 7.43 -15.11
N LEU A 45 -6.57 6.79 -15.14
CA LEU A 45 -5.46 7.11 -14.23
C LEU A 45 -5.02 8.58 -14.37
N ILE A 46 -4.80 9.05 -15.60
CA ILE A 46 -4.43 10.45 -15.86
C ILE A 46 -5.54 11.38 -15.37
N ARG A 47 -6.80 11.06 -15.67
CA ARG A 47 -7.96 11.82 -15.22
C ARG A 47 -8.02 11.89 -13.69
N LEU A 48 -7.84 10.77 -12.99
CA LEU A 48 -7.84 10.74 -11.52
C LEU A 48 -6.72 11.60 -10.96
N ILE A 49 -5.50 11.43 -11.46
CA ILE A 49 -4.32 12.21 -11.03
C ILE A 49 -4.52 13.71 -11.21
N GLN A 50 -5.20 14.14 -12.28
CA GLN A 50 -5.49 15.56 -12.54
C GLN A 50 -6.58 16.15 -11.62
N ASN A 51 -7.40 15.31 -11.00
CA ASN A 51 -8.43 15.71 -10.04
C ASN A 51 -7.92 15.59 -8.59
N ASP A 52 -8.84 15.51 -7.61
CA ASP A 52 -8.57 15.47 -6.18
C ASP A 52 -7.81 14.22 -5.66
N PHE A 53 -7.30 13.37 -6.56
CA PHE A 53 -6.56 12.17 -6.19
C PHE A 53 -5.33 12.47 -5.33
N MET A 54 -4.64 13.58 -5.60
CA MET A 54 -3.51 14.01 -4.77
C MET A 54 -3.96 14.38 -3.36
N TYR A 55 -5.09 15.06 -3.20
CA TYR A 55 -5.65 15.37 -1.88
C TYR A 55 -5.99 14.09 -1.12
N HIS A 56 -6.61 13.11 -1.77
CA HIS A 56 -6.90 11.82 -1.13
C HIS A 56 -5.65 11.09 -0.66
N ILE A 57 -4.59 11.06 -1.47
CA ILE A 57 -3.31 10.49 -1.08
C ILE A 57 -2.75 11.22 0.14
N LEU A 58 -2.70 12.56 0.10
CA LEU A 58 -2.15 13.37 1.18
C LEU A 58 -2.94 13.22 2.47
N TYR A 59 -4.28 13.19 2.42
CA TYR A 59 -5.12 12.95 3.60
C TYR A 59 -4.90 11.55 4.18
N SER A 60 -4.81 10.52 3.34
CA SER A 60 -4.52 9.16 3.79
C SER A 60 -3.16 9.09 4.49
N LEU A 61 -2.15 9.76 3.92
CA LEU A 61 -0.80 9.81 4.46
C LEU A 61 -0.74 10.60 5.77
N TYR A 62 -1.37 11.77 5.80
CA TYR A 62 -1.49 12.61 7.00
C TYR A 62 -2.12 11.82 8.16
N ARG A 63 -3.20 11.08 7.89
CA ARG A 63 -3.86 10.24 8.90
C ARG A 63 -2.92 9.15 9.44
N ILE A 64 -2.20 8.46 8.57
CA ILE A 64 -1.25 7.39 8.98
C ILE A 64 -0.13 7.98 9.84
N LEU A 65 0.50 9.07 9.38
CA LEU A 65 1.57 9.73 10.11
C LEU A 65 1.09 10.27 11.46
N GLY A 66 -0.11 10.88 11.50
CA GLY A 66 -0.73 11.34 12.74
C GLY A 66 -1.00 10.19 13.71
N ALA A 67 -1.55 9.07 13.24
CA ALA A 67 -1.80 7.89 14.07
C ALA A 67 -0.50 7.30 14.64
N ILE A 68 0.55 7.20 13.82
CA ILE A 68 1.88 6.75 14.27
C ILE A 68 2.43 7.71 15.32
N PHE A 69 2.39 9.01 15.06
CA PHE A 69 2.93 10.02 15.98
C PHE A 69 2.26 9.96 17.35
N VAL A 70 0.92 9.93 17.39
CA VAL A 70 0.15 9.79 18.64
C VAL A 70 0.46 8.45 19.33
N SER A 71 0.54 7.36 18.57
CA SER A 71 0.87 6.03 19.11
C SER A 71 2.27 5.99 19.70
N LEU A 72 3.24 6.69 19.13
CA LEU A 72 4.60 6.77 19.68
C LEU A 72 4.62 7.59 20.97
N ILE A 73 3.96 8.75 20.99
CA ILE A 73 3.89 9.62 22.17
C ILE A 73 3.26 8.90 23.37
N ILE A 74 2.24 8.07 23.13
CA ILE A 74 1.52 7.38 24.20
C ILE A 74 2.12 6.00 24.49
N GLY A 75 2.40 5.22 23.44
CA GLY A 75 2.85 3.84 23.53
C GLY A 75 4.26 3.71 24.08
N ILE A 76 5.19 4.62 23.74
CA ILE A 76 6.56 4.55 24.27
C ILE A 76 6.59 4.77 25.79
N PRO A 77 6.02 5.85 26.36
CA PRO A 77 5.99 6.03 27.81
C PRO A 77 5.28 4.89 28.54
N LEU A 78 4.15 4.41 28.02
CA LEU A 78 3.43 3.28 28.62
C LEU A 78 4.28 2.00 28.60
N GLY A 79 4.94 1.70 27.49
CA GLY A 79 5.85 0.56 27.39
C GLY A 79 7.01 0.64 28.38
N ILE A 80 7.60 1.83 28.56
CA ILE A 80 8.67 2.06 29.55
C ILE A 80 8.13 1.89 30.98
N LEU A 81 6.94 2.42 31.29
CA LEU A 81 6.33 2.30 32.62
C LEU A 81 6.04 0.84 33.00
N ILE A 82 5.50 0.06 32.05
CA ILE A 82 5.27 -1.39 32.20
C ILE A 82 6.61 -2.10 32.45
N GLY A 83 7.63 -1.82 31.64
CA GLY A 83 8.94 -2.46 31.75
C GLY A 83 9.71 -2.12 33.03
N ARG A 84 9.40 -0.99 33.70
CA ARG A 84 10.09 -0.57 34.93
C ARG A 84 9.35 -0.90 36.22
N SER A 85 8.06 -1.19 36.18
CA SER A 85 7.25 -1.38 37.40
C SER A 85 6.34 -2.58 37.32
N VAL A 86 6.51 -3.49 38.27
CA VAL A 86 5.69 -4.70 38.44
C VAL A 86 4.20 -4.37 38.64
N LEU A 87 3.88 -3.22 39.26
CA LEU A 87 2.49 -2.80 39.46
C LEU A 87 1.83 -2.41 38.13
N PHE A 88 2.51 -1.61 37.31
CA PHE A 88 1.98 -1.17 36.02
C PHE A 88 1.87 -2.33 35.04
N ASP A 89 2.84 -3.25 35.04
CA ASP A 89 2.78 -4.49 34.26
C ASP A 89 1.54 -5.32 34.60
N LYS A 90 1.28 -5.59 35.88
CA LYS A 90 0.11 -6.40 36.30
C LYS A 90 -1.24 -5.79 35.91
N ILE A 91 -1.34 -4.47 35.82
CA ILE A 91 -2.60 -3.78 35.51
C ILE A 91 -2.79 -3.64 33.99
N ILE A 92 -1.75 -3.23 33.26
CA ILE A 92 -1.88 -2.83 31.86
C ILE A 92 -1.68 -4.01 30.91
N SER A 93 -0.77 -4.94 31.22
CA SER A 93 -0.46 -6.07 30.32
C SER A 93 -1.68 -6.94 29.99
N PRO A 94 -2.61 -7.26 30.91
CA PRO A 94 -3.83 -8.01 30.57
C PRO A 94 -4.71 -7.32 29.50
N ILE A 95 -4.80 -5.98 29.56
CA ILE A 95 -5.57 -5.19 28.57
C ILE A 95 -4.89 -5.28 27.20
N VAL A 96 -3.56 -5.13 27.16
CA VAL A 96 -2.78 -5.24 25.92
C VAL A 96 -2.94 -6.63 25.30
N TYR A 97 -2.86 -7.69 26.10
CA TYR A 97 -3.06 -9.07 25.64
C TYR A 97 -4.47 -9.33 25.11
N LEU A 98 -5.50 -8.72 25.70
CA LEU A 98 -6.89 -8.84 25.22
C LEU A 98 -7.12 -8.12 23.90
N LEU A 99 -6.43 -6.98 23.66
CA LEU A 99 -6.56 -6.21 22.43
C LEU A 99 -5.73 -6.79 21.28
N TYR A 100 -4.63 -7.50 21.58
CA TYR A 100 -3.76 -8.10 20.59
C TYR A 100 -4.45 -9.04 19.57
N PRO A 101 -5.39 -9.93 19.96
CA PRO A 101 -6.06 -10.85 19.04
C PRO A 101 -7.19 -10.21 18.22
N ILE A 102 -7.44 -8.90 18.31
CA ILE A 102 -8.48 -8.26 17.51
C ILE A 102 -8.07 -8.37 16.02
N PRO A 103 -8.89 -9.04 15.18
CA PRO A 103 -8.58 -9.19 13.76
C PRO A 103 -8.53 -7.79 13.12
N LYS A 104 -7.42 -7.53 12.42
CA LYS A 104 -7.13 -6.26 11.75
C LYS A 104 -7.94 -6.09 10.47
#